data_AF-A0A927AB20-F1
#
_entry.id   AF-A0A927AB20-F1
#
_cell.length_a   1.000
_cell.length_b   1.000
_cell.length_c   1.000
_cell.angle_alpha   90.00
_cell.angle_beta   90.00
_cell.angle_gamma   90.00
#
_symmetry.space_group_name_H-M   'P 1'
#
loop_
_entity.id
_entity.type
_entity.pdbx_description
1 polymer ?
#
loop_
_entity_poly.entity_id
_entity_poly.type
_entity_poly.pdbx_seq_one_letter_code
_entity_poly.pdbx_strand_id
1 'polypeptide(L)'
;MSESPRPATGMTSEAAALRIETFGEQFGQPHLYLAYHAAFPLALTPDLLYQIWANFQRDIGGEALNIPWIAVSDLLLSNLCEEVGHGLYEINYTLRACLLSKLQVESRLGSERINQLSNFLLSYIKGQIDSDDPHLREFAKAQKWSALLYLQPNQVASEIALEFAQLGLERKLEWVRITSVVESFSQQLSEAGFQPLIAYSRGMRSLVCGELLDAKAHFSLINNPEQQLNFATTKLLIPTNLMTQLLDRRGSSLGTEQTESLNSTEAFSMKQRFMQYSNKLNRWFNRWFNRESKESTRIQIGIWGTTGVGKTTYLTTLYQQLMSSPDWIVDCDRETGNFILNHLRMIQSGHFPPPTSVKDRLEVLRFWLNANTNYSTDFGSNSNIEIVFINAPGEFYEDIPFRNNDFAKGEDDVVWDIVDYLVSCDGIVFLLDPLRSKEHGKNYSSLLWDLFYELLRRSETSNSDSTRLEQYLAFCVTKADREDVWQKAMNSESLVEEIVGERLFRRLLNNFSMKGRYECFTMSAIGRYQDASGEWQEPVYSEILEDSTLITQKIRNDVELQPINILAPIEWIVRGVQLDPPKLNRNKT
;
A
#
# COMPACT_ATOMS: atom_id res chain seq x y z
N MET A 1 39.79 -10.69 -9.20
CA MET A 1 39.37 -10.55 -7.79
C MET A 1 37.93 -10.06 -7.83
N SER A 2 36.98 -10.97 -7.71
CA SER A 2 35.55 -10.71 -7.83
C SER A 2 34.98 -10.37 -6.45
N GLU A 3 34.54 -9.14 -6.27
CA GLU A 3 33.72 -8.75 -5.12
C GLU A 3 32.37 -9.46 -5.20
N SER A 4 32.07 -10.21 -4.15
CA SER A 4 30.76 -10.83 -3.94
C SER A 4 29.74 -9.75 -3.55
N PRO A 5 28.49 -9.82 -4.03
CA PRO A 5 27.45 -8.85 -3.67
C PRO A 5 27.12 -8.96 -2.17
N ARG A 6 27.05 -7.81 -1.49
CA ARG A 6 26.67 -7.71 -0.07
C ARG A 6 25.22 -8.20 0.14
N PRO A 7 24.94 -9.06 1.14
CA PRO A 7 23.58 -9.49 1.43
C PRO A 7 22.74 -8.33 2.03
N ALA A 8 21.50 -8.18 1.54
CA ALA A 8 20.51 -7.23 2.05
C ALA A 8 20.16 -7.54 3.52
N THR A 9 20.36 -6.57 4.41
CA THR A 9 20.40 -6.77 5.86
C THR A 9 19.03 -6.61 6.53
N GLY A 10 18.43 -7.71 6.98
CA GLY A 10 17.64 -7.67 8.22
C GLY A 10 18.58 -7.61 9.42
N MET A 11 18.23 -6.84 10.46
CA MET A 11 19.10 -6.66 11.62
C MET A 11 19.24 -7.96 12.39
N THR A 12 20.47 -8.49 12.48
CA THR A 12 20.79 -9.64 13.33
C THR A 12 20.76 -9.22 14.81
N SER A 13 20.59 -10.19 15.71
CA SER A 13 20.69 -9.95 17.17
C SER A 13 22.03 -9.29 17.56
N GLU A 14 23.11 -9.65 16.86
CA GLU A 14 24.45 -9.05 17.01
C GLU A 14 24.48 -7.58 16.59
N ALA A 15 23.88 -7.24 15.44
CA ALA A 15 23.78 -5.86 14.99
C ALA A 15 22.89 -5.00 15.90
N ALA A 16 21.81 -5.59 16.44
CA ALA A 16 20.96 -4.95 17.42
C ALA A 16 21.70 -4.66 18.73
N ALA A 17 22.45 -5.63 19.24
CA ALA A 17 23.29 -5.46 20.42
C ALA A 17 24.32 -4.34 20.23
N LEU A 18 25.00 -4.31 19.08
CA LEU A 18 26.00 -3.28 18.75
C LEU A 18 25.38 -1.87 18.70
N ARG A 19 24.17 -1.71 18.12
CA ARG A 19 23.48 -0.41 18.09
C ARG A 19 23.10 0.07 19.49
N ILE A 20 22.63 -0.83 20.35
CA ILE A 20 22.30 -0.51 21.74
C ILE A 20 23.57 -0.10 22.50
N GLU A 21 24.67 -0.82 22.30
CA GLU A 21 25.96 -0.48 22.90
C GLU A 21 26.46 0.90 22.44
N THR A 22 26.45 1.16 21.13
CA THR A 22 26.85 2.46 20.56
C THR A 22 26.01 3.61 21.12
N PHE A 23 24.70 3.42 21.28
CA PHE A 23 23.82 4.41 21.90
C PHE A 23 24.19 4.66 23.37
N GLY A 24 24.52 3.60 24.12
CA GLY A 24 25.01 3.68 25.48
C GLY A 24 26.35 4.40 25.61
N GLU A 25 27.28 4.16 24.69
CA GLU A 25 28.58 4.86 24.64
C GLU A 25 28.40 6.35 24.35
N GLN A 26 27.48 6.70 23.46
CA GLN A 26 27.25 8.08 23.04
C GLN A 26 26.55 8.92 24.12
N PHE A 27 25.51 8.38 24.77
CA PHE A 27 24.64 9.15 25.67
C PHE A 27 24.75 8.75 27.14
N GLY A 28 25.33 7.58 27.43
CA GLY A 28 25.52 7.07 28.78
C GLY A 28 24.36 6.23 29.31
N GLN A 29 24.58 5.67 30.50
CA GLN A 29 23.67 4.73 31.15
C GLN A 29 22.26 5.29 31.44
N PRO A 30 22.08 6.56 31.86
CA PRO A 30 20.74 7.10 32.10
C PRO A 30 19.84 7.08 30.86
N HIS A 31 20.38 7.38 29.67
CA HIS A 31 19.64 7.26 28.41
C HIS A 31 19.31 5.81 28.08
N LEU A 32 20.20 4.86 28.37
CA LEU A 32 19.90 3.44 28.22
C LEU A 32 18.75 2.98 29.11
N TYR A 33 18.65 3.47 30.35
CA TYR A 33 17.50 3.17 31.21
C TYR A 33 16.18 3.66 30.59
N LEU A 34 16.18 4.84 29.95
CA LEU A 34 15.01 5.29 29.21
C LEU A 34 14.72 4.39 28.01
N ALA A 35 15.74 4.00 27.24
CA ALA A 35 15.58 3.10 26.10
C ALA A 35 15.01 1.74 26.51
N TYR A 36 15.41 1.20 27.66
CA TYR A 36 14.83 -0.01 28.25
C TYR A 36 13.33 0.19 28.52
N HIS A 37 12.94 1.28 29.18
CA HIS A 37 11.53 1.56 29.44
C HIS A 37 10.73 1.80 28.15
N ALA A 38 11.31 2.51 27.18
CA ALA A 38 10.69 2.83 25.89
C ALA A 38 10.47 1.60 25.01
N ALA A 39 11.25 0.53 25.19
CA ALA A 39 11.02 -0.73 24.50
C ALA A 39 9.78 -1.47 25.00
N PHE A 40 9.17 -1.07 26.12
CA PHE A 40 8.01 -1.75 26.68
C PHE A 40 6.72 -1.52 25.90
N PRO A 41 6.29 -0.28 25.62
CA PRO A 41 5.16 -0.04 24.72
C PRO A 41 5.40 -0.61 23.32
N LEU A 42 4.32 -0.96 22.62
CA LEU A 42 4.37 -1.38 21.21
C LEU A 42 4.72 -0.22 20.28
N ALA A 43 4.26 0.97 20.63
CA ALA A 43 4.51 2.22 19.94
C ALA A 43 4.73 3.35 20.93
N LEU A 44 5.42 4.41 20.50
CA LEU A 44 5.74 5.57 21.32
C LEU A 44 5.22 6.85 20.66
N THR A 45 4.50 7.67 21.41
CA THR A 45 4.36 9.11 21.10
C THR A 45 5.35 9.89 21.98
N PRO A 46 5.73 11.12 21.60
CA PRO A 46 6.48 12.00 22.49
C PRO A 46 5.80 12.16 23.85
N ASP A 47 4.47 12.31 23.88
CA ASP A 47 3.70 12.37 25.13
C ASP A 47 3.90 11.10 25.98
N LEU A 48 3.66 9.91 25.42
CA LEU A 48 3.84 8.65 26.15
C LEU A 48 5.28 8.51 26.67
N LEU A 49 6.27 8.85 25.86
CA LEU A 49 7.67 8.73 26.26
C LEU A 49 8.06 9.76 27.34
N TYR A 50 7.54 10.99 27.29
CA TYR A 50 7.70 11.96 28.38
C TYR A 50 6.99 11.51 29.65
N GLN A 51 5.82 10.87 29.55
CA GLN A 51 5.14 10.32 30.72
C GLN A 51 5.90 9.14 31.32
N ILE A 52 6.49 8.27 30.49
CA ILE A 52 7.41 7.23 30.96
C ILE A 52 8.61 7.88 31.66
N TRP A 53 9.25 8.85 31.03
CA TRP A 53 10.36 9.57 31.65
C TRP A 53 9.97 10.15 33.02
N ALA A 54 8.82 10.81 33.14
CA ALA A 54 8.38 11.44 34.38
C ALA A 54 8.08 10.42 35.50
N ASN A 55 7.52 9.27 35.17
CA ASN A 55 7.10 8.26 36.16
C ASN A 55 8.24 7.32 36.58
N PHE A 56 9.28 7.17 35.76
CA PHE A 56 10.32 6.15 35.93
C PHE A 56 11.72 6.75 36.16
N GLN A 57 11.82 7.77 37.04
CA GLN A 57 13.09 8.42 37.43
C GLN A 57 13.89 7.69 38.52
N ARG A 58 13.26 6.74 39.20
CA ARG A 58 13.88 5.94 40.27
C ARG A 58 13.84 4.48 39.91
N ASP A 59 14.85 3.76 40.33
CA ASP A 59 14.98 2.32 40.16
C ASP A 59 14.07 1.54 41.13
N ILE A 60 14.08 0.21 41.10
CA ILE A 60 13.16 -0.58 41.97
C ILE A 60 13.51 -0.51 43.46
N GLY A 61 14.75 -0.12 43.79
CA GLY A 61 15.21 0.13 45.16
C GLY A 61 14.94 1.57 45.63
N GLY A 62 14.42 2.43 44.76
CA GLY A 62 14.14 3.84 45.04
C GLY A 62 15.30 4.79 44.77
N GLU A 63 16.44 4.31 44.27
CA GLU A 63 17.60 5.13 43.93
C GLU A 63 17.40 5.84 42.60
N ALA A 64 17.98 7.04 42.46
CA ALA A 64 17.79 7.85 41.26
C ALA A 64 18.47 7.21 40.03
N LEU A 65 17.75 7.15 38.91
CA LEU A 65 18.27 6.75 37.61
C LEU A 65 18.91 7.93 36.86
N ASN A 66 18.61 9.16 37.29
CA ASN A 66 19.16 10.42 36.76
C ASN A 66 18.96 10.58 35.24
N ILE A 67 17.80 10.17 34.73
CA ILE A 67 17.50 10.24 33.29
C ILE A 67 17.18 11.69 32.93
N PRO A 68 18.01 12.37 32.11
CA PRO A 68 17.77 13.77 31.79
C PRO A 68 16.55 13.91 30.85
N TRP A 69 15.83 15.03 30.94
CA TRP A 69 14.63 15.26 30.13
C TRP A 69 14.91 15.25 28.61
N ILE A 70 16.12 15.64 28.21
CA ILE A 70 16.57 15.62 26.80
C ILE A 70 16.73 14.20 26.26
N ALA A 71 16.86 13.19 27.12
CA ALA A 71 16.97 11.79 26.71
C ALA A 71 15.77 11.30 25.89
N VAL A 72 14.60 11.93 26.08
CA VAL A 72 13.41 11.65 25.27
C VAL A 72 13.69 12.01 23.81
N SER A 73 14.12 13.26 23.54
CA SER A 73 14.44 13.71 22.19
C SER A 73 15.63 12.95 21.60
N ASP A 74 16.67 12.72 22.40
CA ASP A 74 17.86 11.98 21.96
C ASP A 74 17.51 10.55 21.55
N LEU A 75 16.61 9.88 22.29
CA LEU A 75 16.16 8.53 21.97
C LEU A 75 15.31 8.50 20.69
N LEU A 76 14.32 9.39 20.58
CA LEU A 76 13.43 9.45 19.41
C LEU A 76 14.17 9.76 18.11
N LEU A 77 15.24 10.57 18.18
CA LEU A 77 16.07 10.96 17.05
C LEU A 77 17.27 10.03 16.82
N SER A 78 17.43 8.98 17.65
CA SER A 78 18.52 8.01 17.51
C SER A 78 18.18 6.87 16.55
N ASN A 79 19.20 6.11 16.15
CA ASN A 79 19.04 4.89 15.34
C ASN A 79 18.38 3.70 16.08
N LEU A 80 17.90 3.91 17.32
CA LEU A 80 17.10 2.93 18.07
C LEU A 80 15.61 3.07 17.81
N CYS A 81 15.15 4.27 17.45
CA CYS A 81 13.76 4.57 17.14
C CYS A 81 13.63 4.94 15.66
N GLU A 82 12.49 4.60 15.07
CA GLU A 82 12.12 5.04 13.73
C GLU A 82 10.80 5.79 13.84
N GLU A 83 10.71 7.00 13.26
CA GLU A 83 9.42 7.68 13.11
C GLU A 83 8.62 6.92 12.06
N VAL A 84 7.49 6.40 12.51
CA VAL A 84 6.63 5.53 11.72
C VAL A 84 5.27 6.17 11.49
N GLY A 85 5.14 7.47 11.71
CA GLY A 85 3.92 8.25 11.52
C GLY A 85 4.05 9.56 12.28
N HIS A 86 3.23 10.57 11.97
CA HIS A 86 3.37 11.89 12.59
C HIS A 86 3.38 11.83 14.13
N GLY A 87 4.55 12.09 14.73
CA GLY A 87 4.70 12.05 16.18
C GLY A 87 4.53 10.65 16.79
N LEU A 88 4.73 9.60 16.01
CA LEU A 88 4.75 8.22 16.48
C LEU A 88 6.01 7.49 16.05
N TYR A 89 6.60 6.77 16.99
CA TYR A 89 7.87 6.10 16.86
C TYR A 89 7.76 4.62 17.26
N GLU A 90 8.54 3.78 16.59
CA GLU A 90 8.70 2.36 16.91
C GLU A 90 10.17 2.05 17.18
N ILE A 91 10.42 1.13 18.10
CA ILE A 91 11.70 0.45 18.23
C ILE A 91 11.59 -0.88 17.50
N ASN A 92 12.43 -1.08 16.47
CA ASN A 92 12.43 -2.30 15.65
C ASN A 92 12.35 -3.57 16.51
N TYR A 93 11.55 -4.56 16.09
CA TYR A 93 11.26 -5.77 16.88
C TYR A 93 12.53 -6.48 17.45
N THR A 94 13.63 -6.56 16.70
CA THR A 94 14.89 -7.18 17.19
C THR A 94 15.53 -6.32 18.27
N LEU A 95 15.61 -5.01 18.06
CA LEU A 95 16.12 -4.06 19.06
C LEU A 95 15.26 -4.07 20.32
N ARG A 96 13.94 -4.06 20.14
CA ARG A 96 12.96 -4.09 21.21
C ARG A 96 13.11 -5.35 22.07
N ALA A 97 13.21 -6.52 21.44
CA ALA A 97 13.45 -7.77 22.14
C ALA A 97 14.77 -7.75 22.94
N CYS A 98 15.86 -7.24 22.34
CA CYS A 98 17.14 -7.08 23.03
C CYS A 98 17.06 -6.11 24.22
N LEU A 99 16.42 -4.96 24.06
CA LEU A 99 16.23 -3.96 25.13
C LEU A 99 15.36 -4.51 26.26
N LEU A 100 14.29 -5.24 25.96
CA LEU A 100 13.43 -5.87 26.96
C LEU A 100 14.15 -6.98 27.72
N SER A 101 14.94 -7.80 27.02
CA SER A 101 15.79 -8.81 27.67
C SER A 101 16.80 -8.15 28.61
N LYS A 102 17.45 -7.06 28.18
CA LYS A 102 18.36 -6.27 29.03
C LYS A 102 17.64 -5.67 30.24
N LEU A 103 16.42 -5.14 30.07
CA LEU A 103 15.60 -4.63 31.17
C LEU A 103 15.35 -5.70 32.24
N GLN A 104 14.98 -6.92 31.82
CA GLN A 104 14.68 -8.03 32.74
C GLN A 104 15.86 -8.46 33.61
N VAL A 105 17.07 -8.42 33.07
CA VAL A 105 18.28 -8.85 33.77
C VAL A 105 19.02 -7.71 34.47
N GLU A 106 18.64 -6.46 34.21
CA GLU A 106 19.22 -5.28 34.85
C GLU A 106 18.85 -5.25 36.33
N SER A 107 19.85 -5.35 37.19
CA SER A 107 19.73 -5.40 38.66
C SER A 107 18.90 -4.25 39.26
N ARG A 108 18.95 -3.06 38.64
CA ARG A 108 18.22 -1.86 39.08
C ARG A 108 16.75 -1.84 38.62
N LEU A 109 16.38 -2.64 37.62
CA LEU A 109 15.04 -2.61 37.00
C LEU A 109 14.33 -3.95 37.16
N GLY A 110 14.84 -5.01 36.52
CA GLY A 110 14.31 -6.37 36.62
C GLY A 110 12.85 -6.54 36.18
N SER A 111 12.32 -7.73 36.43
CA SER A 111 10.92 -8.07 36.14
C SER A 111 9.91 -7.20 36.91
N GLU A 112 10.28 -6.71 38.09
CA GLU A 112 9.40 -5.81 38.85
C GLU A 112 9.16 -4.49 38.11
N ARG A 113 10.17 -3.96 37.41
CA ARG A 113 9.97 -2.78 36.54
C ARG A 113 8.99 -3.07 35.41
N ILE A 114 9.01 -4.27 34.83
CA ILE A 114 8.06 -4.66 33.79
C ILE A 114 6.63 -4.62 34.31
N ASN A 115 6.38 -5.13 35.51
CA ASN A 115 5.05 -5.08 36.13
C ASN A 115 4.57 -3.64 36.32
N GLN A 116 5.47 -2.75 36.74
CA GLN A 116 5.16 -1.32 36.90
C GLN A 116 4.89 -0.64 35.55
N LEU A 117 5.65 -0.96 34.50
CA LEU A 117 5.42 -0.48 33.14
C LEU A 117 4.10 -1.01 32.57
N SER A 118 3.73 -2.27 32.82
CA SER A 118 2.43 -2.83 32.47
C SER A 118 1.29 -2.04 33.11
N ASN A 119 1.35 -1.82 34.43
CA ASN A 119 0.31 -1.09 35.15
C ASN A 119 0.21 0.37 34.69
N PHE A 120 1.35 1.00 34.44
CA PHE A 120 1.41 2.34 33.86
C PHE A 120 0.76 2.39 32.48
N LEU A 121 1.13 1.49 31.57
CA LEU A 121 0.61 1.49 30.20
C LEU A 121 -0.90 1.20 30.16
N LEU A 122 -1.39 0.28 31.01
CA LEU A 122 -2.82 0.02 31.19
C LEU A 122 -3.58 1.25 31.71
N SER A 123 -2.96 2.01 32.62
CA SER A 123 -3.54 3.25 33.13
C SER A 123 -3.57 4.35 32.06
N TYR A 124 -2.49 4.47 31.27
CA TYR A 124 -2.35 5.43 30.18
C TYR A 124 -3.43 5.25 29.11
N ILE A 125 -3.66 4.01 28.68
CA ILE A 125 -4.60 3.71 27.59
C ILE A 125 -6.06 3.58 28.05
N LYS A 126 -6.35 3.67 29.35
CA LYS A 126 -7.68 3.39 29.90
C LYS A 126 -8.80 4.20 29.23
N GLY A 127 -8.57 5.49 28.98
CA GLY A 127 -9.55 6.36 28.29
C GLY A 127 -9.62 6.14 26.79
N GLN A 128 -8.62 5.48 26.18
CA GLN A 128 -8.51 5.24 24.74
C GLN A 128 -9.22 3.96 24.32
N ILE A 129 -9.33 2.97 25.21
CA ILE A 129 -9.99 1.67 24.96
C ILE A 129 -11.47 1.85 24.60
N ASP A 130 -12.15 2.79 25.24
CA ASP A 130 -13.58 3.06 25.04
C ASP A 130 -13.83 4.28 24.13
N SER A 131 -12.81 4.75 23.41
CA SER A 131 -12.94 5.88 22.50
C SER A 131 -13.95 5.59 21.38
N ASP A 132 -14.75 6.60 21.01
CA ASP A 132 -15.62 6.54 19.85
C ASP A 132 -14.83 6.40 18.54
N ASP A 133 -13.58 6.90 18.52
CA ASP A 133 -12.64 6.68 17.42
C ASP A 133 -12.19 5.20 17.36
N PRO A 134 -12.59 4.47 16.30
CA PRO A 134 -12.20 3.06 16.13
C PRO A 134 -10.67 2.87 16.08
N HIS A 135 -9.92 3.82 15.53
CA HIS A 135 -8.46 3.71 15.37
C HIS A 135 -7.75 3.83 16.72
N LEU A 136 -8.16 4.79 17.54
CA LEU A 136 -7.63 4.97 18.89
C LEU A 136 -7.94 3.75 19.78
N ARG A 137 -9.13 3.18 19.63
CA ARG A 137 -9.54 1.96 20.35
C ARG A 137 -8.75 0.73 19.93
N GLU A 138 -8.49 0.54 18.62
CA GLU A 138 -7.65 -0.56 18.12
C GLU A 138 -6.20 -0.44 18.59
N PHE A 139 -5.65 0.77 18.63
CA PHE A 139 -4.33 1.01 19.19
C PHE A 139 -4.24 0.68 20.66
N ALA A 140 -5.17 1.22 21.43
CA ALA A 140 -5.26 0.97 22.86
C ALA A 140 -5.36 -0.54 23.12
N LYS A 141 -6.07 -1.29 22.27
CA LYS A 141 -6.14 -2.75 22.33
C LYS A 141 -4.78 -3.42 22.10
N ALA A 142 -4.01 -3.00 21.09
CA ALA A 142 -2.67 -3.56 20.85
C ALA A 142 -1.68 -3.24 21.99
N GLN A 143 -1.71 -2.01 22.51
CA GLN A 143 -0.94 -1.61 23.69
C GLN A 143 -1.37 -2.37 24.95
N LYS A 144 -2.68 -2.61 25.12
CA LYS A 144 -3.24 -3.42 26.20
C LYS A 144 -2.70 -4.85 26.14
N TRP A 145 -2.66 -5.47 24.96
CA TRP A 145 -2.05 -6.79 24.80
C TRP A 145 -0.56 -6.79 25.16
N SER A 146 0.20 -5.79 24.69
CA SER A 146 1.60 -5.61 25.07
C SER A 146 1.77 -5.52 26.59
N ALA A 147 0.90 -4.77 27.28
CA ALA A 147 0.93 -4.61 28.72
C ALA A 147 0.55 -5.89 29.48
N LEU A 148 -0.48 -6.61 29.00
CA LEU A 148 -1.01 -7.79 29.68
C LEU A 148 -0.19 -9.05 29.43
N LEU A 149 0.63 -9.14 28.38
CA LEU A 149 1.40 -10.36 28.09
C LEU A 149 2.29 -10.81 29.24
N TYR A 150 2.86 -9.88 29.98
CA TYR A 150 3.72 -10.17 31.13
C TYR A 150 2.94 -10.53 32.41
N LEU A 151 1.68 -10.10 32.53
CA LEU A 151 0.87 -10.28 33.72
C LEU A 151 -0.14 -11.44 33.59
N GLN A 152 -0.77 -11.54 32.42
CA GLN A 152 -1.93 -12.39 32.14
C GLN A 152 -1.90 -12.94 30.69
N PRO A 153 -0.86 -13.70 30.30
CA PRO A 153 -0.70 -14.19 28.92
C PRO A 153 -1.87 -15.06 28.44
N ASN A 154 -2.49 -15.83 29.35
CA ASN A 154 -3.69 -16.63 29.04
C ASN A 154 -4.89 -15.76 28.60
N GLN A 155 -5.06 -14.60 29.24
CA GLN A 155 -6.11 -13.66 28.85
C GLN A 155 -5.83 -13.10 27.46
N VAL A 156 -4.59 -12.66 27.21
CA VAL A 156 -4.20 -12.09 25.90
C VAL A 156 -4.38 -13.12 24.79
N ALA A 157 -3.92 -14.36 24.98
CA ALA A 157 -4.12 -15.43 24.01
C ALA A 157 -5.60 -15.68 23.72
N SER A 158 -6.46 -15.63 24.75
CA SER A 158 -7.91 -15.77 24.58
C SER A 158 -8.54 -14.58 23.84
N GLU A 159 -8.10 -13.35 24.12
CA GLU A 159 -8.57 -12.14 23.41
C GLU A 159 -8.15 -12.15 21.92
N ILE A 160 -6.91 -12.54 21.63
CA ILE A 160 -6.41 -12.70 20.26
C ILE A 160 -7.18 -13.80 19.53
N ALA A 161 -7.40 -14.94 20.18
CA ALA A 161 -8.17 -16.04 19.60
C ALA A 161 -9.61 -15.62 19.30
N LEU A 162 -10.26 -14.88 20.21
CA LEU A 162 -11.60 -14.33 19.98
C LEU A 162 -11.62 -13.41 18.75
N GLU A 163 -10.59 -12.57 18.60
CA GLU A 163 -10.45 -11.69 17.44
C GLU A 163 -10.37 -12.49 16.13
N PHE A 164 -9.52 -13.52 16.08
CA PHE A 164 -9.40 -14.40 14.92
C PHE A 164 -10.69 -15.16 14.63
N ALA A 165 -11.41 -15.63 15.65
CA ALA A 165 -12.66 -16.35 15.47
C ALA A 165 -13.77 -15.49 14.85
N GLN A 166 -13.76 -14.19 15.12
CA GLN A 166 -14.73 -13.23 14.58
C GLN A 166 -14.34 -12.71 13.19
N LEU A 167 -13.14 -13.05 12.70
CA LEU A 167 -12.59 -12.50 11.49
C LEU A 167 -12.89 -13.36 10.25
N GLY A 168 -13.66 -12.80 9.33
CA GLY A 168 -13.95 -13.45 8.04
C GLY A 168 -12.71 -13.61 7.16
N LEU A 169 -12.68 -14.68 6.36
CA LEU A 169 -11.57 -15.00 5.43
C LEU A 169 -11.39 -13.92 4.35
N GLU A 170 -12.47 -13.22 3.99
CA GLU A 170 -12.50 -12.14 3.02
C GLU A 170 -11.74 -10.89 3.50
N ARG A 171 -11.54 -10.74 4.82
CA ARG A 171 -10.85 -9.59 5.43
C ARG A 171 -9.34 -9.78 5.44
N LYS A 172 -8.75 -9.97 4.25
CA LYS A 172 -7.31 -10.23 4.07
C LYS A 172 -6.42 -9.22 4.82
N LEU A 173 -6.75 -7.93 4.76
CA LEU A 173 -5.98 -6.88 5.43
C LEU A 173 -5.99 -7.01 6.95
N GLU A 174 -7.13 -7.35 7.54
CA GLU A 174 -7.26 -7.56 8.98
C GLU A 174 -6.49 -8.78 9.48
N TRP A 175 -6.47 -9.87 8.70
CA TRP A 175 -5.63 -11.04 8.99
C TRP A 175 -4.15 -10.66 8.99
N VAL A 176 -3.71 -9.89 7.99
CA VAL A 176 -2.33 -9.39 7.94
C VAL A 176 -2.04 -8.47 9.13
N ARG A 177 -2.98 -7.60 9.50
CA ARG A 177 -2.86 -6.65 10.62
C ARG A 177 -2.69 -7.36 11.96
N ILE A 178 -3.64 -8.21 12.34
CA ILE A 178 -3.63 -8.88 13.64
C ILE A 178 -2.46 -9.86 13.72
N THR A 179 -2.14 -10.59 12.64
CA THR A 179 -0.94 -11.44 12.61
C THR A 179 0.33 -10.63 12.86
N SER A 180 0.48 -9.43 12.29
CA SER A 180 1.66 -8.58 12.54
C SER A 180 1.79 -8.15 14.01
N VAL A 181 0.67 -7.86 14.67
CA VAL A 181 0.65 -7.58 16.11
C VAL A 181 1.06 -8.83 16.91
N VAL A 182 0.54 -10.01 16.56
CA VAL A 182 0.93 -11.29 17.18
C VAL A 182 2.42 -11.58 16.99
N GLU A 183 3.00 -11.27 15.83
CA GLU A 183 4.43 -11.42 15.57
C GLU A 183 5.30 -10.54 16.49
N SER A 184 4.87 -9.31 16.76
CA SER A 184 5.58 -8.40 17.67
C SER A 184 5.68 -8.93 19.10
N PHE A 185 4.79 -9.86 19.45
CA PHE A 185 4.71 -10.54 20.74
C PHE A 185 5.24 -11.98 20.68
N SER A 186 5.83 -12.39 19.56
CA SER A 186 6.14 -13.79 19.29
C SER A 186 7.05 -14.42 20.35
N GLN A 187 8.00 -13.66 20.90
CA GLN A 187 8.86 -14.14 21.99
C GLN A 187 8.04 -14.39 23.26
N GLN A 188 7.28 -13.40 23.74
CA GLN A 188 6.50 -13.49 24.98
C GLN A 188 5.42 -14.57 24.89
N LEU A 189 4.72 -14.63 23.76
CA LEU A 189 3.74 -15.68 23.49
C LEU A 189 4.40 -17.06 23.45
N SER A 190 5.62 -17.16 22.90
CA SER A 190 6.36 -18.42 22.88
C SER A 190 6.80 -18.86 24.28
N GLU A 191 7.34 -17.94 25.08
CA GLU A 191 7.72 -18.22 26.46
C GLU A 191 6.51 -18.64 27.32
N ALA A 192 5.32 -18.12 27.02
CA ALA A 192 4.07 -18.50 27.65
C ALA A 192 3.42 -19.78 27.07
N GLY A 193 4.03 -20.44 26.08
CA GLY A 193 3.54 -21.71 25.52
C GLY A 193 2.47 -21.58 24.43
N PHE A 194 2.29 -20.39 23.83
CA PHE A 194 1.28 -20.10 22.80
C PHE A 194 1.79 -20.18 21.35
N GLN A 195 2.82 -20.98 21.10
CA GLN A 195 3.37 -21.24 19.76
C GLN A 195 2.32 -21.72 18.75
N PRO A 196 1.34 -22.57 19.13
CA PRO A 196 0.26 -22.93 18.21
C PRO A 196 -0.58 -21.74 17.74
N LEU A 197 -0.79 -20.72 18.60
CA LEU A 197 -1.52 -19.50 18.22
C LEU A 197 -0.73 -18.65 17.21
N ILE A 198 0.59 -18.54 17.41
CA ILE A 198 1.48 -17.85 16.47
C ILE A 198 1.45 -18.59 15.11
N ALA A 199 1.62 -19.92 15.13
CA ALA A 199 1.56 -20.75 13.92
C ALA A 199 0.21 -20.63 13.21
N TYR A 200 -0.90 -20.60 13.96
CA TYR A 200 -2.24 -20.38 13.43
C TYR A 200 -2.35 -19.03 12.72
N SER A 201 -1.91 -17.95 13.37
CA SER A 201 -1.96 -16.59 12.81
C SER A 201 -1.14 -16.48 11.51
N ARG A 202 0.03 -17.11 11.44
CA ARG A 202 0.88 -17.18 10.24
C ARG A 202 0.22 -17.99 9.13
N GLY A 203 -0.31 -19.16 9.47
CA GLY A 203 -0.98 -20.04 8.51
C GLY A 203 -2.20 -19.38 7.88
N MET A 204 -3.05 -18.73 8.69
CA MET A 204 -4.22 -18.00 8.21
C MET A 204 -3.83 -16.80 7.33
N ARG A 205 -2.81 -16.02 7.73
CA ARG A 205 -2.26 -14.93 6.90
C ARG A 205 -1.83 -15.43 5.53
N SER A 206 -1.01 -16.49 5.49
CA SER A 206 -0.51 -17.05 4.23
C SER A 206 -1.66 -17.62 3.38
N LEU A 207 -2.65 -18.27 4.01
CA LEU A 207 -3.83 -18.75 3.32
C LEU A 207 -4.61 -17.62 2.63
N VAL A 208 -4.96 -16.56 3.36
CA VAL A 208 -5.68 -15.41 2.76
C VAL A 208 -4.83 -14.62 1.76
N CYS A 209 -3.51 -14.76 1.83
CA CYS A 209 -2.58 -14.18 0.86
C CYS A 209 -2.40 -15.03 -0.41
N GLY A 210 -2.91 -16.27 -0.44
CA GLY A 210 -2.71 -17.21 -1.55
C GLY A 210 -1.39 -17.98 -1.51
N GLU A 211 -0.63 -17.85 -0.42
CA GLU A 211 0.65 -18.52 -0.16
C GLU A 211 0.39 -19.93 0.40
N LEU A 212 -0.22 -20.81 -0.41
CA LEU A 212 -0.75 -22.11 0.07
C LEU A 212 0.30 -23.05 0.67
N LEU A 213 1.53 -23.06 0.13
CA LEU A 213 2.62 -23.91 0.65
C LEU A 213 3.10 -23.42 2.03
N ASP A 214 3.25 -22.11 2.19
CA ASP A 214 3.64 -21.50 3.47
C ASP A 214 2.53 -21.68 4.52
N ALA A 215 1.26 -21.53 4.11
CA ALA A 215 0.12 -21.84 4.97
C ALA A 215 0.17 -23.28 5.48
N LYS A 216 0.50 -24.24 4.60
CA LYS A 216 0.61 -25.67 4.95
C LYS A 216 1.72 -25.88 5.96
N ALA A 217 2.89 -25.28 5.72
CA ALA A 217 4.05 -25.37 6.59
C ALA A 217 3.77 -24.78 7.97
N HIS A 218 3.00 -23.69 8.07
CA HIS A 218 2.63 -23.11 9.36
C HIS A 218 1.60 -23.95 10.11
N PHE A 219 0.56 -24.44 9.43
CA PHE A 219 -0.45 -25.29 10.08
C PHE A 219 0.10 -26.66 10.49
N SER A 220 1.10 -27.21 9.79
CA SER A 220 1.73 -28.48 10.19
C SER A 220 2.50 -28.38 11.51
N LEU A 221 2.93 -27.18 11.91
CA LEU A 221 3.52 -26.93 13.24
C LEU A 221 2.47 -27.06 14.35
N ILE A 222 1.18 -26.97 14.02
CA ILE A 222 0.08 -27.17 14.95
C ILE A 222 -0.25 -28.67 14.98
N ASN A 223 0.53 -29.42 15.76
CA ASN A 223 0.33 -30.86 15.93
C ASN A 223 -0.92 -31.14 16.78
N ASN A 224 -2.11 -30.95 16.20
CA ASN A 224 -3.39 -31.21 16.86
C ASN A 224 -4.31 -32.09 15.98
N PRO A 225 -4.60 -33.34 16.40
CA PRO A 225 -5.44 -34.27 15.63
C PRO A 225 -6.90 -33.81 15.49
N GLU A 226 -7.39 -32.93 16.37
CA GLU A 226 -8.75 -32.39 16.29
C GLU A 226 -8.90 -31.23 15.28
N GLN A 227 -7.81 -30.83 14.62
CA GLN A 227 -7.78 -29.70 13.66
C GLN A 227 -8.38 -28.40 14.21
N GLN A 228 -8.26 -28.18 15.51
CA GLN A 228 -8.77 -26.98 16.18
C GLN A 228 -7.84 -26.54 17.31
N LEU A 229 -7.86 -25.25 17.66
CA LEU A 229 -7.25 -24.73 18.86
C LEU A 229 -8.33 -24.21 19.81
N ASN A 230 -8.22 -24.57 21.09
CA ASN A 230 -9.20 -24.21 22.12
C ASN A 230 -8.59 -23.18 23.08
N PHE A 231 -9.26 -22.04 23.24
CA PHE A 231 -8.87 -20.96 24.13
C PHE A 231 -10.07 -20.53 24.97
N ALA A 232 -10.13 -20.99 26.23
CA ALA A 232 -11.26 -20.79 27.12
C ALA A 232 -12.61 -21.15 26.43
N THR A 233 -13.40 -20.15 26.03
CA THR A 233 -14.70 -20.31 25.35
C THR A 233 -14.60 -20.25 23.82
N THR A 234 -13.43 -19.95 23.26
CA THR A 234 -13.20 -19.74 21.83
C THR A 234 -12.57 -20.96 21.17
N LYS A 235 -13.06 -21.31 19.97
CA LYS A 235 -12.51 -22.37 19.14
C LYS A 235 -12.04 -21.80 17.81
N LEU A 236 -10.80 -22.09 17.44
CA LEU A 236 -10.21 -21.73 16.15
C LEU A 236 -10.07 -22.98 15.29
N LEU A 237 -10.74 -23.00 14.14
CA LEU A 237 -10.68 -24.12 13.21
C LEU A 237 -9.46 -23.98 12.30
N ILE A 238 -8.70 -25.06 12.15
CA ILE A 238 -7.59 -25.15 11.20
C ILE A 238 -8.17 -25.54 9.83
N PRO A 239 -8.00 -24.72 8.78
CA PRO A 239 -8.69 -24.90 7.50
C PRO A 239 -8.05 -25.98 6.60
N THR A 240 -7.76 -27.15 7.15
CA THR A 240 -7.04 -28.24 6.45
C THR A 240 -7.78 -28.73 5.21
N ASN A 241 -9.10 -28.90 5.28
CA ASN A 241 -9.92 -29.35 4.15
C ASN A 241 -9.97 -28.32 3.01
N LEU A 242 -10.14 -27.05 3.35
CA LEU A 242 -10.10 -25.94 2.38
C LEU A 242 -8.75 -25.89 1.69
N MET A 243 -7.67 -26.07 2.45
CA MET A 243 -6.32 -26.13 1.92
C MET A 243 -6.10 -27.29 0.95
N THR A 244 -6.55 -28.50 1.29
CA THR A 244 -6.45 -29.66 0.38
C THR A 244 -7.21 -29.39 -0.92
N GLN A 245 -8.43 -28.85 -0.85
CA GLN A 245 -9.20 -28.48 -2.04
C GLN A 245 -8.49 -27.43 -2.93
N LEU A 246 -7.87 -26.42 -2.31
CA LEU A 246 -7.14 -25.37 -3.05
C LEU A 246 -5.83 -25.89 -3.66
N LEU A 247 -5.13 -26.80 -2.98
CA LEU A 247 -3.92 -27.45 -3.48
C LEU A 247 -4.24 -28.44 -4.60
N ASP A 248 -5.30 -29.23 -4.48
CA ASP A 248 -5.73 -30.19 -5.50
C ASP A 248 -6.15 -29.48 -6.79
N ARG A 249 -6.85 -28.34 -6.69
CA ARG A 249 -7.18 -27.49 -7.85
C ARG A 249 -5.93 -26.96 -8.57
N ARG A 250 -4.83 -26.74 -7.84
CA ARG A 250 -3.55 -26.25 -8.38
C ARG A 250 -2.64 -27.37 -8.91
N GLY A 251 -2.71 -28.55 -8.29
CA GLY A 251 -2.01 -29.76 -8.75
C GLY A 251 -2.64 -30.36 -10.00
N SER A 252 -3.95 -30.18 -10.20
CA SER A 252 -4.64 -30.57 -11.43
C SER A 252 -4.22 -29.74 -12.66
N SER A 253 -3.59 -28.57 -12.45
CA SER A 253 -3.05 -27.70 -13.51
C SER A 253 -1.54 -27.84 -13.75
N LEU A 254 -0.83 -28.66 -12.96
CA LEU A 254 0.61 -28.87 -13.05
C LEU A 254 0.90 -30.37 -13.14
N GLY A 255 1.05 -30.87 -14.36
CA GLY A 255 1.55 -32.21 -14.62
C GLY A 255 2.98 -32.36 -14.09
N THR A 256 3.16 -33.35 -13.22
CA THR A 256 4.39 -34.09 -12.86
C THR A 256 5.72 -33.54 -13.40
N GLU A 257 6.48 -32.84 -12.54
CA GLU A 257 7.92 -33.06 -12.43
C GLU A 257 8.49 -32.46 -11.13
N GLN A 258 9.39 -33.23 -10.51
CA GLN A 258 10.35 -32.86 -9.45
C GLN A 258 9.88 -32.74 -7.99
N THR A 259 9.60 -33.91 -7.40
CA THR A 259 9.91 -34.17 -5.99
C THR A 259 11.31 -34.77 -5.89
N GLU A 260 12.27 -34.02 -5.32
CA GLU A 260 13.35 -34.48 -4.41
C GLU A 260 14.55 -33.51 -4.41
N SER A 261 14.66 -32.70 -3.35
CA SER A 261 15.90 -32.21 -2.70
C SER A 261 15.62 -30.97 -1.82
N LEU A 262 14.60 -31.04 -0.97
CA LEU A 262 14.27 -30.01 0.00
C LEU A 262 14.73 -30.49 1.37
N ASN A 263 15.96 -30.18 1.78
CA ASN A 263 16.42 -30.27 3.19
C ASN A 263 17.81 -29.63 3.36
N SER A 264 17.89 -28.31 3.19
CA SER A 264 18.94 -27.41 3.73
C SER A 264 18.70 -25.96 3.27
N THR A 265 18.18 -25.79 2.05
CA THR A 265 17.81 -24.49 1.46
C THR A 265 16.56 -23.86 2.11
N GLU A 266 15.60 -24.68 2.57
CA GLU A 266 14.38 -24.21 3.24
C GLU A 266 14.64 -23.57 4.60
N ALA A 267 15.61 -24.08 5.38
CA ALA A 267 15.97 -23.50 6.68
C ALA A 267 16.68 -22.14 6.52
N PHE A 268 17.48 -21.98 5.46
CA PHE A 268 18.15 -20.74 5.10
C PHE A 268 17.17 -19.70 4.52
N SER A 269 16.24 -20.15 3.67
CA SER A 269 15.13 -19.35 3.11
C SER A 269 14.14 -18.89 4.18
N MET A 270 13.80 -19.74 5.17
CA MET A 270 12.96 -19.35 6.30
C MET A 270 13.57 -18.22 7.13
N LYS A 271 14.90 -18.25 7.35
CA LYS A 271 15.63 -17.23 8.13
C LYS A 271 15.73 -15.89 7.38
N GLN A 272 15.95 -15.93 6.06
CA GLN A 272 15.92 -14.74 5.19
C GLN A 272 14.50 -14.17 5.01
N ARG A 273 13.47 -15.02 4.94
CA ARG A 273 12.06 -14.60 4.90
C ARG A 273 11.61 -14.04 6.25
N PHE A 274 12.13 -14.57 7.36
CA PHE A 274 11.91 -14.03 8.70
C PHE A 274 12.31 -12.55 8.80
N MET A 275 13.40 -12.18 8.12
CA MET A 275 13.92 -10.80 8.06
C MET A 275 13.12 -9.86 7.14
N GLN A 276 12.39 -10.37 6.14
CA GLN A 276 11.49 -9.54 5.33
C GLN A 276 10.22 -9.10 6.08
N TYR A 277 9.94 -9.70 7.24
CA TYR A 277 8.76 -9.38 8.06
C TYR A 277 8.95 -8.13 8.94
N SER A 278 10.18 -7.73 9.26
CA SER A 278 10.46 -6.54 10.06
C SER A 278 10.20 -5.23 9.31
N ASN A 279 10.48 -5.21 8.00
CA ASN A 279 10.18 -4.09 7.10
C ASN A 279 8.66 -3.92 6.81
N LYS A 280 7.78 -4.72 7.45
CA LYS A 280 6.32 -4.63 7.33
C LYS A 280 5.65 -3.94 8.52
N LEU A 281 6.25 -3.97 9.72
CA LEU A 281 5.79 -3.21 10.90
C LEU A 281 5.92 -1.69 10.69
N ASN A 282 7.02 -1.22 10.09
CA ASN A 282 7.17 0.18 9.66
C ASN A 282 6.14 0.62 8.60
N ARG A 283 5.72 -0.30 7.72
CA ARG A 283 4.64 -0.05 6.75
C ARG A 283 3.26 -0.03 7.39
N TRP A 284 3.11 -0.68 8.55
CA TRP A 284 1.87 -0.81 9.31
C TRP A 284 1.58 0.45 10.13
N PHE A 285 2.58 1.04 10.77
CA PHE A 285 2.44 2.28 11.52
C PHE A 285 2.30 3.54 10.64
N ASN A 286 3.01 3.61 9.51
CA ASN A 286 2.94 4.79 8.61
C ASN A 286 1.55 4.97 7.99
N ARG A 287 0.79 3.87 7.88
CA ARG A 287 -0.63 3.88 7.49
C ARG A 287 -1.57 4.29 8.62
N TRP A 288 -1.11 4.22 9.86
CA TRP A 288 -1.96 4.33 11.05
C TRP A 288 -2.06 5.77 11.61
N PHE A 289 -1.03 6.63 11.48
CA PHE A 289 -1.07 8.01 12.02
C PHE A 289 -1.08 9.16 11.02
N ASN A 290 -0.79 8.95 9.73
CA ASN A 290 -0.70 10.05 8.76
C ASN A 290 -2.08 10.63 8.34
N ARG A 291 -3.11 10.52 9.18
CA ARG A 291 -4.41 11.18 8.98
C ARG A 291 -4.56 12.53 9.65
N GLU A 292 -3.68 12.93 10.57
CA GLU A 292 -3.75 14.29 11.14
C GLU A 292 -2.48 15.13 10.92
N SER A 293 -2.64 16.07 9.99
CA SER A 293 -1.97 17.38 9.88
C SER A 293 -0.43 17.44 9.85
N LYS A 294 0.11 17.44 8.62
CA LYS A 294 1.13 18.41 8.19
C LYS A 294 0.70 18.96 6.84
N GLU A 295 0.94 20.24 6.57
CA GLU A 295 0.69 20.89 5.26
C GLU A 295 1.50 20.17 4.18
N SER A 296 0.91 19.12 3.62
CA SER A 296 1.42 18.40 2.47
C SER A 296 0.93 19.08 1.20
N THR A 297 1.78 19.18 0.18
CA THR A 297 1.33 19.58 -1.15
C THR A 297 0.43 18.49 -1.72
N ARG A 298 -0.89 18.67 -1.60
CA ARG A 298 -1.88 17.80 -2.25
C ARG A 298 -1.78 17.99 -3.75
N ILE A 299 -1.36 16.93 -4.45
CA ILE A 299 -1.35 16.85 -5.92
C ILE A 299 -2.56 16.02 -6.35
N GLN A 300 -3.47 16.62 -7.10
CA GLN A 300 -4.66 15.96 -7.64
C GLN A 300 -4.44 15.59 -9.10
N ILE A 301 -4.54 14.30 -9.42
CA ILE A 301 -4.39 13.80 -10.80
C ILE A 301 -5.71 13.24 -11.28
N GLY A 302 -6.17 13.67 -12.45
CA GLY A 302 -7.36 13.14 -13.12
C GLY A 302 -7.04 12.21 -14.29
N ILE A 303 -8.00 11.39 -14.70
CA ILE A 303 -7.85 10.50 -15.86
C ILE A 303 -8.98 10.73 -16.85
N TRP A 304 -8.62 10.86 -18.11
CA TRP A 304 -9.52 10.92 -19.24
C TRP A 304 -9.33 9.70 -20.14
N GLY A 305 -10.42 9.19 -20.71
CA GLY A 305 -10.33 8.13 -21.72
C GLY A 305 -11.69 7.64 -22.18
N THR A 306 -11.76 7.17 -23.42
CA THR A 306 -13.02 6.75 -24.05
C THR A 306 -13.47 5.34 -23.64
N THR A 307 -14.60 4.87 -24.18
CA THR A 307 -15.02 3.47 -23.98
C THR A 307 -13.99 2.51 -24.58
N GLY A 308 -13.71 1.38 -23.92
CA GLY A 308 -12.80 0.34 -24.43
C GLY A 308 -11.31 0.64 -24.35
N VAL A 309 -10.91 1.84 -23.90
CA VAL A 309 -9.49 2.25 -23.78
C VAL A 309 -8.74 1.53 -22.64
N GLY A 310 -9.46 0.90 -21.72
CA GLY A 310 -8.87 0.17 -20.60
C GLY A 310 -8.65 0.98 -19.32
N LYS A 311 -9.44 2.04 -19.05
CA LYS A 311 -9.37 2.84 -17.80
C LYS A 311 -9.38 1.96 -16.53
N THR A 312 -10.37 1.07 -16.42
CA THR A 312 -10.52 0.17 -15.27
C THR A 312 -9.32 -0.76 -15.10
N THR A 313 -8.84 -1.32 -16.21
CA THR A 313 -7.63 -2.17 -16.23
C THR A 313 -6.39 -1.38 -15.82
N TYR A 314 -6.20 -0.18 -16.38
CA TYR A 314 -5.09 0.71 -16.05
C TYR A 314 -5.04 1.01 -14.55
N LEU A 315 -6.15 1.41 -13.94
CA LEU A 315 -6.19 1.74 -12.51
C LEU A 315 -5.97 0.55 -11.60
N THR A 316 -6.53 -0.60 -11.97
CA THR A 316 -6.34 -1.85 -11.22
C THR A 316 -4.87 -2.24 -11.22
N THR A 317 -4.23 -2.22 -12.39
CA THR A 317 -2.80 -2.50 -12.52
C THR A 317 -1.95 -1.39 -11.88
N LEU A 318 -2.30 -0.12 -12.04
CA LEU A 318 -1.60 1.02 -11.45
C LEU A 318 -1.56 0.87 -9.93
N TYR A 319 -2.69 0.57 -9.30
CA TYR A 319 -2.74 0.31 -7.86
C TYR A 319 -1.82 -0.85 -7.46
N GLN A 320 -1.84 -1.96 -8.22
CA GLN A 320 -0.97 -3.10 -7.96
C GLN A 320 0.54 -2.75 -8.10
N GLN A 321 0.89 -1.98 -9.12
CA GLN A 321 2.27 -1.53 -9.37
C GLN A 321 2.74 -0.55 -8.29
N LEU A 322 1.90 0.41 -7.92
CA LEU A 322 2.18 1.36 -6.84
C LEU A 322 2.35 0.62 -5.50
N MET A 323 1.49 -0.36 -5.19
CA MET A 323 1.60 -1.20 -3.99
C MET A 323 2.87 -2.07 -3.96
N SER A 324 3.45 -2.36 -5.12
CA SER A 324 4.67 -3.15 -5.27
C SER A 324 5.93 -2.27 -5.36
N SER A 325 5.76 -0.97 -5.63
CA SER A 325 6.85 -0.01 -5.69
C SER A 325 7.45 0.20 -4.29
N PRO A 326 8.79 0.26 -4.17
CA PRO A 326 9.43 0.65 -2.93
C PRO A 326 9.26 2.15 -2.61
N ASP A 327 8.96 2.98 -3.61
CA ASP A 327 8.95 4.44 -3.52
C ASP A 327 7.66 5.01 -2.95
N TRP A 328 6.58 4.23 -2.98
CA TRP A 328 5.24 4.68 -2.61
C TRP A 328 4.64 3.87 -1.48
N ILE A 329 4.06 4.57 -0.52
CA ILE A 329 3.11 4.01 0.45
C ILE A 329 1.71 4.38 -0.06
N VAL A 330 0.96 3.36 -0.48
CA VAL A 330 -0.36 3.52 -1.10
C VAL A 330 -1.48 3.17 -0.13
N ASP A 331 -2.51 3.98 -0.10
CA ASP A 331 -3.76 3.73 0.63
C ASP A 331 -4.98 4.07 -0.25
N CYS A 332 -6.16 3.56 0.13
CA CYS A 332 -7.43 3.88 -0.52
C CYS A 332 -8.62 3.66 0.42
N ASP A 333 -9.77 4.26 0.10
CA ASP A 333 -10.99 4.01 0.87
C ASP A 333 -11.53 2.60 0.62
N ARG A 334 -12.48 2.18 1.45
CA ARG A 334 -13.09 0.84 1.36
C ARG A 334 -13.78 0.59 0.02
N GLU A 335 -14.41 1.60 -0.57
CA GLU A 335 -15.12 1.47 -1.85
C GLU A 335 -14.12 1.23 -2.98
N THR A 336 -13.06 2.04 -3.01
CA THR A 336 -11.93 1.92 -3.91
C THR A 336 -11.23 0.57 -3.76
N GLY A 337 -10.93 0.15 -2.53
CA GLY A 337 -10.30 -1.14 -2.26
C GLY A 337 -11.13 -2.32 -2.76
N ASN A 338 -12.45 -2.30 -2.54
CA ASN A 338 -13.36 -3.33 -3.06
C ASN A 338 -13.39 -3.33 -4.59
N PHE A 339 -13.46 -2.16 -5.21
CA PHE A 339 -13.44 -2.00 -6.66
C PHE A 339 -12.17 -2.63 -7.26
N ILE A 340 -11.00 -2.29 -6.72
CA ILE A 340 -9.71 -2.80 -7.20
C ILE A 340 -9.61 -4.31 -7.01
N LEU A 341 -9.97 -4.83 -5.83
CA LEU A 341 -9.91 -6.27 -5.54
C LEU A 341 -10.80 -7.09 -6.48
N ASN A 342 -12.01 -6.60 -6.79
CA ASN A 342 -12.92 -7.27 -7.70
C ASN A 342 -12.34 -7.36 -9.12
N HIS A 343 -11.86 -6.24 -9.67
CA HIS A 343 -11.31 -6.21 -11.01
C HIS A 343 -9.97 -6.93 -11.13
N LEU A 344 -9.14 -6.91 -10.09
CA LEU A 344 -7.87 -7.63 -10.05
C LEU A 344 -8.10 -9.15 -10.15
N ARG A 345 -9.10 -9.68 -9.45
CA ARG A 345 -9.48 -11.11 -9.56
C ARG A 345 -9.94 -11.48 -10.97
N MET A 346 -10.62 -10.58 -11.67
CA MET A 346 -11.04 -10.82 -13.05
C MET A 346 -9.81 -10.93 -13.96
N ILE A 347 -8.90 -9.96 -13.88
CA ILE A 347 -7.66 -9.94 -14.66
C ILE A 347 -6.84 -11.22 -14.38
N GLN A 348 -6.65 -11.57 -13.11
CA GLN A 348 -5.93 -12.78 -12.70
C GLN A 348 -6.60 -14.09 -13.14
N SER A 349 -7.93 -14.09 -13.32
CA SER A 349 -8.65 -15.25 -13.84
C SER A 349 -8.70 -15.29 -15.37
N GLY A 350 -8.05 -14.34 -16.05
CA GLY A 350 -7.94 -14.30 -17.51
C GLY A 350 -9.03 -13.48 -18.21
N HIS A 351 -9.78 -12.65 -17.48
CA HIS A 351 -10.91 -11.89 -18.01
C HIS A 351 -10.72 -10.39 -17.83
N PHE A 352 -11.10 -9.61 -18.84
CA PHE A 352 -11.15 -8.15 -18.70
C PHE A 352 -12.34 -7.70 -17.84
N PRO A 353 -12.18 -6.61 -17.05
CA PRO A 353 -13.31 -5.87 -16.49
C PRO A 353 -14.38 -5.56 -17.55
N PRO A 354 -15.68 -5.73 -17.23
CA PRO A 354 -16.74 -5.34 -18.14
C PRO A 354 -16.78 -3.81 -18.33
N PRO A 355 -17.34 -3.29 -19.44
CA PRO A 355 -17.56 -1.87 -19.60
C PRO A 355 -18.38 -1.30 -18.43
N THR A 356 -17.93 -0.17 -17.87
CA THR A 356 -18.64 0.53 -16.80
C THR A 356 -20.03 0.95 -17.28
N SER A 357 -21.08 0.50 -16.59
CA SER A 357 -22.46 0.87 -16.91
C SER A 357 -22.80 2.29 -16.47
N VAL A 358 -23.73 2.95 -17.17
CA VAL A 358 -24.28 4.23 -16.75
C VAL A 358 -25.06 4.04 -15.44
N LYS A 359 -24.64 4.74 -14.39
CA LYS A 359 -25.27 4.78 -13.07
C LYS A 359 -25.65 6.23 -12.73
N ASP A 360 -26.66 6.39 -11.86
CA ASP A 360 -27.11 7.71 -11.38
C ASP A 360 -26.04 8.47 -10.58
N ARG A 361 -25.05 7.76 -10.04
CA ARG A 361 -23.86 8.33 -9.38
C ARG A 361 -22.60 7.66 -9.92
N LEU A 362 -21.61 8.47 -10.25
CA LEU A 362 -20.30 7.99 -10.68
C LEU A 362 -19.48 7.54 -9.47
N GLU A 363 -18.80 6.41 -9.60
CA GLU A 363 -17.88 5.92 -8.57
C GLU A 363 -16.60 6.76 -8.61
N VAL A 364 -16.19 7.28 -7.46
CA VAL A 364 -14.95 8.03 -7.31
C VAL A 364 -13.94 7.13 -6.60
N LEU A 365 -12.87 6.77 -7.28
CA LEU A 365 -11.75 6.02 -6.71
C LEU A 365 -10.69 6.99 -6.23
N ARG A 366 -10.12 6.74 -5.05
CA ARG A 366 -9.09 7.59 -4.46
C ARG A 366 -7.89 6.76 -4.04
N PHE A 367 -6.73 7.06 -4.60
CA PHE A 367 -5.46 6.52 -4.12
C PHE A 367 -4.70 7.63 -3.42
N TRP A 368 -4.35 7.39 -2.16
CA TRP A 368 -3.47 8.26 -1.40
C TRP A 368 -2.06 7.68 -1.45
N LEU A 369 -1.13 8.42 -2.05
CA LEU A 369 0.27 8.04 -2.14
C LEU A 369 1.11 8.93 -1.25
N ASN A 370 1.88 8.32 -0.36
CA ASN A 370 2.89 9.01 0.41
C ASN A 370 4.27 8.53 -0.04
N ALA A 371 5.17 9.45 -0.35
CA ALA A 371 6.54 9.11 -0.73
C ALA A 371 7.24 8.36 0.42
N ASN A 372 7.92 7.26 0.09
CA ASN A 372 8.69 6.48 1.06
C ASN A 372 10.08 7.10 1.24
N THR A 373 10.26 7.86 2.33
CA THR A 373 11.48 8.62 2.63
C THR A 373 12.72 7.78 2.86
N ASN A 374 12.57 6.46 3.04
CA ASN A 374 13.69 5.53 3.22
C ASN A 374 14.36 5.10 1.90
N TYR A 375 13.70 5.30 0.75
CA TYR A 375 14.18 4.85 -0.55
C TYR A 375 14.16 5.94 -1.63
N SER A 376 13.30 6.96 -1.49
CA SER A 376 13.18 8.03 -2.47
C SER A 376 14.13 9.20 -2.18
N THR A 377 15.11 9.41 -3.06
CA THR A 377 15.88 10.67 -3.14
C THR A 377 15.22 11.70 -4.07
N ASP A 378 14.21 11.28 -4.84
CA ASP A 378 13.81 11.97 -6.07
C ASP A 378 12.43 12.66 -5.97
N PHE A 379 11.54 12.24 -5.07
CA PHE A 379 10.16 12.76 -4.97
C PHE A 379 9.94 13.82 -3.87
N GLY A 380 11.02 14.40 -3.33
CA GLY A 380 10.96 15.40 -2.25
C GLY A 380 10.47 14.82 -0.92
N SER A 381 11.03 15.29 0.20
CA SER A 381 10.55 14.91 1.52
C SER A 381 9.15 15.51 1.77
N ASN A 382 8.09 14.68 1.83
CA ASN A 382 6.69 15.02 2.17
C ASN A 382 5.70 15.36 1.03
N SER A 383 5.56 14.49 0.03
CA SER A 383 4.43 14.59 -0.91
C SER A 383 3.32 13.60 -0.59
N ASN A 384 2.12 14.15 -0.32
CA ASN A 384 0.88 13.39 -0.22
C ASN A 384 0.12 13.61 -1.53
N ILE A 385 0.10 12.61 -2.38
CA ILE A 385 -0.56 12.67 -3.69
C ILE A 385 -1.91 12.01 -3.55
N GLU A 386 -2.94 12.66 -4.07
CA GLU A 386 -4.25 12.05 -4.20
C GLU A 386 -4.53 11.84 -5.68
N ILE A 387 -4.45 10.59 -6.12
CA ILE A 387 -4.96 10.22 -7.43
C ILE A 387 -6.46 10.01 -7.26
N VAL A 388 -7.24 10.91 -7.85
CA VAL A 388 -8.68 10.77 -7.91
C VAL A 388 -9.01 10.23 -9.28
N PHE A 389 -9.89 9.24 -9.34
CA PHE A 389 -10.41 8.76 -10.60
C PHE A 389 -11.92 8.72 -10.54
N ILE A 390 -12.55 9.43 -11.47
CA ILE A 390 -13.99 9.27 -11.68
C ILE A 390 -14.19 8.13 -12.67
N ASN A 391 -14.77 7.03 -12.19
CA ASN A 391 -15.21 5.90 -13.01
C ASN A 391 -16.48 6.26 -13.78
N ALA A 392 -16.31 7.17 -14.73
CA ALA A 392 -17.34 7.51 -15.70
C ALA A 392 -17.32 6.50 -16.85
N PRO A 393 -18.50 6.02 -17.31
CA PRO A 393 -18.61 5.33 -18.59
C PRO A 393 -17.95 6.18 -19.67
N GLY A 394 -17.25 5.54 -20.60
CA GLY A 394 -16.48 6.27 -21.63
C GLY A 394 -17.34 7.24 -22.45
N GLU A 395 -18.62 6.93 -22.62
CA GLU A 395 -19.64 7.76 -23.26
C GLU A 395 -19.76 9.16 -22.64
N PHE A 396 -19.51 9.33 -21.33
CA PHE A 396 -19.53 10.65 -20.68
C PHE A 396 -18.45 11.59 -21.20
N TYR A 397 -17.33 11.03 -21.66
CA TYR A 397 -16.24 11.79 -22.26
C TYR A 397 -16.43 12.03 -23.76
N GLU A 398 -17.36 11.32 -24.39
CA GLU A 398 -17.59 11.38 -25.83
C GLU A 398 -18.59 12.49 -26.23
N ASP A 399 -19.45 12.91 -25.30
CA ASP A 399 -20.54 13.89 -25.49
C ASP A 399 -20.44 15.16 -24.60
N ILE A 400 -19.24 15.67 -24.40
CA ILE A 400 -18.95 16.83 -23.52
C ILE A 400 -19.81 18.09 -23.82
N PRO A 401 -20.05 18.51 -25.09
CA PRO A 401 -20.77 19.76 -25.35
C PRO A 401 -22.28 19.74 -25.08
N PHE A 402 -22.87 18.57 -24.80
CA PHE A 402 -24.34 18.38 -24.88
C PHE A 402 -25.00 17.86 -23.59
N ARG A 403 -24.27 17.73 -22.48
CA ARG A 403 -24.86 17.26 -21.21
C ARG A 403 -24.62 18.26 -20.07
N ASN A 404 -25.71 18.83 -19.55
CA ASN A 404 -25.78 19.32 -18.17
C ASN A 404 -25.74 18.09 -17.26
N ASN A 405 -24.54 17.59 -16.99
CA ASN A 405 -24.40 16.46 -16.10
C ASN A 405 -24.27 17.00 -14.67
N ASP A 406 -25.33 16.87 -13.88
CA ASP A 406 -25.30 17.23 -12.47
C ASP A 406 -24.74 16.05 -11.66
N PHE A 407 -23.46 16.07 -11.22
CA PHE A 407 -22.82 14.86 -10.64
C PHE A 407 -22.66 14.83 -9.11
N ALA A 408 -22.80 15.95 -8.41
CA ALA A 408 -22.70 15.95 -6.94
C ALA A 408 -23.47 17.13 -6.36
N LYS A 409 -24.26 16.91 -5.30
CA LYS A 409 -24.59 17.97 -4.34
C LYS A 409 -23.48 17.94 -3.29
N GLY A 410 -22.64 18.97 -3.26
CA GLY A 410 -21.78 19.23 -2.08
C GLY A 410 -22.65 19.55 -0.84
N GLU A 411 -22.03 19.67 0.33
CA GLU A 411 -22.71 20.18 1.55
C GLU A 411 -23.38 21.57 1.30
N ASP A 412 -22.93 22.30 0.26
CA ASP A 412 -23.43 23.61 -0.17
C ASP A 412 -24.30 23.60 -1.47
N ASP A 413 -24.86 22.47 -1.90
CA ASP A 413 -25.75 22.37 -3.10
C ASP A 413 -25.11 22.74 -4.46
N VAL A 414 -23.78 22.93 -4.55
CA VAL A 414 -23.07 23.20 -5.82
C VAL A 414 -22.91 21.92 -6.65
N VAL A 415 -23.33 21.99 -7.92
CA VAL A 415 -23.30 20.91 -8.89
C VAL A 415 -22.00 20.94 -9.70
N TRP A 416 -21.22 19.86 -9.64
CA TRP A 416 -19.94 19.71 -10.35
C TRP A 416 -20.07 18.83 -11.57
N ASP A 417 -19.48 19.24 -12.71
CA ASP A 417 -19.35 18.38 -13.90
C ASP A 417 -17.95 17.77 -14.10
N ILE A 418 -17.86 16.79 -15.02
CA ILE A 418 -16.60 16.06 -15.27
C ILE A 418 -15.48 16.96 -15.76
N VAL A 419 -15.83 18.06 -16.44
CA VAL A 419 -14.86 19.05 -16.91
C VAL A 419 -14.44 19.94 -15.74
N ASP A 420 -15.35 20.34 -14.86
CA ASP A 420 -14.99 21.09 -13.66
C ASP A 420 -13.99 20.32 -12.77
N TYR A 421 -14.20 19.01 -12.64
CA TYR A 421 -13.26 18.12 -11.98
C TYR A 421 -11.89 18.08 -12.68
N LEU A 422 -11.85 17.94 -14.01
CA LEU A 422 -10.58 17.93 -14.74
C LEU A 422 -9.85 19.29 -14.66
N VAL A 423 -10.59 20.40 -14.66
CA VAL A 423 -10.03 21.75 -14.45
C VAL A 423 -9.39 21.87 -13.08
N SER A 424 -9.97 21.24 -12.05
CA SER A 424 -9.44 21.28 -10.68
C SER A 424 -8.18 20.43 -10.46
N CYS A 425 -7.83 19.53 -11.39
CA CYS A 425 -6.68 18.64 -11.24
C CYS A 425 -5.36 19.35 -11.58
N ASP A 426 -4.29 19.07 -10.84
CA ASP A 426 -2.94 19.56 -11.12
C ASP A 426 -2.32 18.89 -12.35
N GLY A 427 -2.75 17.68 -12.67
CA GLY A 427 -2.41 16.99 -13.91
C GLY A 427 -3.51 16.05 -14.39
N ILE A 428 -3.48 15.72 -15.69
CA ILE A 428 -4.45 14.86 -16.35
C ILE A 428 -3.72 13.80 -17.18
N VAL A 429 -4.10 12.54 -16.98
CA VAL A 429 -3.67 11.39 -17.78
C VAL A 429 -4.70 11.10 -18.86
N PHE A 430 -4.31 11.20 -20.13
CA PHE A 430 -5.15 10.88 -21.29
C PHE A 430 -4.81 9.48 -21.79
N LEU A 431 -5.71 8.52 -21.58
CA LEU A 431 -5.57 7.18 -22.16
C LEU A 431 -6.06 7.19 -23.61
N LEU A 432 -5.24 6.66 -24.52
CA LEU A 432 -5.49 6.61 -25.96
C LEU A 432 -5.40 5.16 -26.47
N ASP A 433 -6.46 4.67 -27.09
CA ASP A 433 -6.50 3.37 -27.75
C ASP A 433 -6.04 3.52 -29.21
N PRO A 434 -4.92 2.89 -29.62
CA PRO A 434 -4.40 3.02 -30.98
C PRO A 434 -5.34 2.46 -32.06
N LEU A 435 -6.30 1.61 -31.69
CA LEU A 435 -7.16 0.89 -32.64
C LEU A 435 -8.60 1.39 -32.65
N ARG A 436 -8.88 2.48 -31.93
CA ARG A 436 -10.22 3.07 -31.91
C ARG A 436 -10.67 3.33 -33.36
N SER A 437 -11.69 2.59 -33.81
CA SER A 437 -12.21 2.73 -35.16
C SER A 437 -12.90 4.08 -35.30
N LYS A 438 -12.72 4.72 -36.46
CA LYS A 438 -13.43 5.96 -36.81
C LYS A 438 -14.91 5.71 -37.15
N GLU A 439 -15.36 4.45 -37.14
CA GLU A 439 -16.66 4.03 -37.67
C GLU A 439 -17.83 4.16 -36.68
N HIS A 440 -17.55 4.39 -35.38
CA HIS A 440 -18.61 4.44 -34.34
C HIS A 440 -18.70 5.76 -33.56
N GLY A 441 -18.05 6.86 -33.97
CA GLY A 441 -18.22 8.16 -33.31
C GLY A 441 -17.13 9.20 -33.62
N LYS A 442 -17.10 10.29 -32.84
CA LYS A 442 -16.07 11.34 -32.91
C LYS A 442 -14.67 10.70 -32.73
N ASN A 443 -13.74 11.03 -33.64
CA ASN A 443 -12.33 10.63 -33.52
C ASN A 443 -11.63 11.41 -32.39
N TYR A 444 -10.43 10.97 -31.96
CA TYR A 444 -9.69 11.67 -30.89
C TYR A 444 -9.45 13.14 -31.21
N SER A 445 -9.22 13.48 -32.48
CA SER A 445 -9.07 14.88 -32.90
C SER A 445 -10.28 15.74 -32.56
N SER A 446 -11.50 15.23 -32.74
CA SER A 446 -12.73 15.97 -32.40
C SER A 446 -12.99 15.96 -30.89
N LEU A 447 -12.82 14.81 -30.23
CA LEU A 447 -13.10 14.66 -28.80
C LEU A 447 -12.19 15.53 -27.94
N LEU A 448 -10.89 15.46 -28.20
CA LEU A 448 -9.91 16.26 -27.47
C LEU A 448 -10.02 17.73 -27.83
N TRP A 449 -10.40 18.09 -29.07
CA TRP A 449 -10.67 19.49 -29.40
C TRP A 449 -11.81 20.07 -28.54
N ASP A 450 -12.95 19.36 -28.46
CA ASP A 450 -14.10 19.79 -27.67
C ASP A 450 -13.74 19.91 -26.17
N LEU A 451 -13.01 18.91 -25.63
CA LEU A 451 -12.56 18.92 -24.24
C LEU A 451 -11.60 20.08 -23.95
N PHE A 452 -10.55 20.24 -24.75
CA PHE A 452 -9.52 21.25 -24.51
C PHE A 452 -10.05 22.67 -24.67
N TYR A 453 -10.99 22.87 -25.60
CA TYR A 453 -11.72 24.13 -25.71
C TYR A 453 -12.47 24.45 -24.42
N GLU A 454 -13.16 23.47 -23.84
CA GLU A 454 -13.92 23.66 -22.61
C GLU A 454 -13.02 23.83 -21.37
N LEU A 455 -11.93 23.06 -21.26
CA LEU A 455 -10.93 23.22 -20.20
C LEU A 455 -10.37 24.65 -20.19
N LEU A 456 -10.00 25.16 -21.37
CA LEU A 456 -9.44 26.51 -21.51
C LEU A 456 -10.49 27.58 -21.19
N ARG A 457 -11.70 27.43 -21.73
CA ARG A 457 -12.82 28.36 -21.49
C ARG A 457 -13.14 28.49 -20.01
N ARG A 458 -13.12 27.38 -19.27
CA ARG A 458 -13.40 27.39 -17.82
C ARG A 458 -12.21 27.91 -17.02
N SER A 459 -10.97 27.64 -17.44
CA SER A 459 -9.77 28.17 -16.77
C SER A 459 -9.58 29.68 -16.96
N GLU A 460 -10.05 30.28 -18.07
CA GLU A 460 -10.00 31.73 -18.31
C GLU A 460 -10.92 32.54 -17.39
N THR A 461 -11.98 31.93 -16.84
CA THR A 461 -12.89 32.61 -15.88
C THR A 461 -12.33 32.70 -14.46
N SER A 462 -11.12 32.20 -14.24
CA SER A 462 -10.28 32.41 -13.07
C SER A 462 -9.23 33.48 -13.39
N ASN A 463 -8.87 34.34 -12.44
CA ASN A 463 -7.91 35.48 -12.58
C ASN A 463 -6.45 35.08 -12.96
N SER A 464 -6.27 34.13 -13.87
CA SER A 464 -5.01 33.71 -14.44
C SER A 464 -4.73 34.55 -15.69
N ASP A 465 -3.58 35.24 -15.73
CA ASP A 465 -3.09 35.94 -16.92
C ASP A 465 -2.64 34.97 -18.05
N SER A 466 -2.74 33.65 -17.84
CA SER A 466 -2.30 32.63 -18.79
C SER A 466 -3.43 32.27 -19.76
N THR A 467 -3.17 32.43 -21.07
CA THR A 467 -4.06 31.97 -22.15
C THR A 467 -3.89 30.47 -22.47
N ARG A 468 -3.28 29.70 -21.55
CA ARG A 468 -2.93 28.28 -21.72
C ARG A 468 -3.26 27.51 -20.44
N LEU A 469 -3.45 26.21 -20.60
CA LEU A 469 -3.64 25.26 -19.51
C LEU A 469 -2.35 25.13 -18.68
N GLU A 470 -2.51 25.37 -17.38
CA GLU A 470 -1.46 25.24 -16.37
C GLU A 470 -1.27 23.77 -15.94
N GLN A 471 -2.23 22.89 -16.20
CA GLN A 471 -2.15 21.47 -15.80
C GLN A 471 -1.04 20.72 -16.55
N TYR A 472 -0.45 19.71 -15.88
CA TYR A 472 0.43 18.72 -16.53
C TYR A 472 -0.38 17.69 -17.32
N LEU A 473 -0.06 17.48 -18.60
CA LEU A 473 -0.86 16.66 -19.52
C LEU A 473 -0.07 15.44 -20.00
N ALA A 474 -0.38 14.25 -19.49
CA ALA A 474 0.28 13.01 -19.89
C ALA A 474 -0.56 12.27 -20.95
N PHE A 475 -0.07 12.20 -22.19
CA PHE A 475 -0.73 11.48 -23.28
C PHE A 475 -0.22 10.05 -23.37
N CYS A 476 -1.10 9.08 -23.16
CA CYS A 476 -0.72 7.70 -22.88
C CYS A 476 -1.34 6.76 -23.90
N VAL A 477 -0.53 6.25 -24.82
CA VAL A 477 -0.95 5.20 -25.76
C VAL A 477 -1.01 3.88 -25.01
N THR A 478 -2.21 3.32 -24.92
CA THR A 478 -2.50 2.06 -24.25
C THR A 478 -2.31 0.87 -25.18
N LYS A 479 -2.45 -0.35 -24.63
CA LYS A 479 -2.39 -1.61 -25.38
C LYS A 479 -1.06 -1.85 -26.12
N ALA A 480 0.03 -1.32 -25.56
CA ALA A 480 1.39 -1.52 -26.06
C ALA A 480 1.90 -2.97 -25.93
N ASP A 481 1.11 -3.86 -25.36
CA ASP A 481 1.35 -5.30 -25.37
C ASP A 481 1.24 -5.89 -26.78
N ARG A 482 0.43 -5.30 -27.65
CA ARG A 482 0.26 -5.75 -29.03
C ARG A 482 1.49 -5.51 -29.88
N GLU A 483 1.77 -6.42 -30.80
CA GLU A 483 2.97 -6.40 -31.63
C GLU A 483 3.05 -5.16 -32.52
N ASP A 484 1.95 -4.76 -33.14
CA ASP A 484 1.88 -3.58 -34.01
C ASP A 484 2.16 -2.26 -33.28
N VAL A 485 1.82 -2.18 -31.99
CA VAL A 485 2.07 -1.03 -31.13
C VAL A 485 3.47 -1.11 -30.50
N TRP A 486 3.86 -2.29 -30.02
CA TRP A 486 5.14 -2.58 -29.37
C TRP A 486 6.33 -2.19 -30.24
N GLN A 487 6.29 -2.52 -31.53
CA GLN A 487 7.34 -2.17 -32.49
C GLN A 487 7.52 -0.66 -32.68
N LYS A 488 6.47 0.14 -32.42
CA LYS A 488 6.48 1.60 -32.50
C LYS A 488 6.70 2.28 -31.15
N ALA A 489 6.64 1.54 -30.03
CA ALA A 489 6.58 2.08 -28.67
C ALA A 489 7.80 2.93 -28.26
N MET A 490 8.94 2.73 -28.93
CA MET A 490 10.16 3.52 -28.71
C MET A 490 10.00 5.02 -29.04
N ASN A 491 9.01 5.39 -29.85
CA ASN A 491 8.71 6.78 -30.19
C ASN A 491 7.27 7.14 -29.80
N SER A 492 7.05 7.36 -28.50
CA SER A 492 5.73 7.63 -27.93
C SER A 492 5.09 8.90 -28.51
N GLU A 493 5.86 9.94 -28.78
CA GLU A 493 5.35 11.20 -29.33
C GLU A 493 4.79 11.02 -30.75
N SER A 494 5.54 10.35 -31.63
CA SER A 494 5.09 10.06 -32.99
C SER A 494 3.81 9.21 -33.00
N LEU A 495 3.67 8.29 -32.05
CA LEU A 495 2.50 7.42 -31.95
C LEU A 495 1.27 8.19 -31.45
N VAL A 496 1.44 9.08 -30.46
CA VAL A 496 0.38 10.00 -30.04
C VAL A 496 -0.02 10.92 -31.19
N GLU A 497 0.94 11.46 -31.94
CA GLU A 497 0.67 12.31 -33.11
C GLU A 497 -0.13 11.56 -34.20
N GLU A 498 0.19 10.30 -34.46
CA GLU A 498 -0.54 9.42 -35.38
C GLU A 498 -2.00 9.21 -34.93
N ILE A 499 -2.22 8.95 -33.64
CA ILE A 499 -3.54 8.63 -33.06
C ILE A 499 -4.43 9.88 -32.92
N VAL A 500 -3.87 10.96 -32.39
CA VAL A 500 -4.58 12.22 -32.10
C VAL A 500 -4.74 13.06 -33.37
N GLY A 501 -3.83 12.91 -34.33
CA GLY A 501 -3.75 13.66 -35.57
C GLY A 501 -2.83 14.88 -35.46
N GLU A 502 -1.85 14.95 -36.37
CA GLU A 502 -0.81 15.99 -36.50
C GLU A 502 -1.32 17.42 -36.23
N ARG A 503 -2.44 17.80 -36.84
CA ARG A 503 -2.98 19.16 -36.71
C ARG A 503 -3.44 19.47 -35.28
N LEU A 504 -4.14 18.54 -34.62
CA LEU A 504 -4.55 18.77 -33.24
C LEU A 504 -3.34 18.70 -32.32
N PHE A 505 -2.48 17.70 -32.49
CA PHE A 505 -1.28 17.52 -31.68
C PHE A 505 -0.44 18.81 -31.65
N ARG A 506 -0.13 19.39 -32.82
CA ARG A 506 0.57 20.69 -32.91
C ARG A 506 -0.17 21.82 -32.21
N ARG A 507 -1.51 21.87 -32.25
CA ARG A 507 -2.29 22.89 -31.53
C ARG A 507 -2.22 22.68 -30.02
N LEU A 508 -2.21 21.44 -29.55
CA LEU A 508 -2.03 21.14 -28.12
C LEU A 508 -0.69 21.70 -27.63
N LEU A 509 0.39 21.46 -28.38
CA LEU A 509 1.74 21.94 -28.02
C LEU A 509 1.86 23.47 -28.07
N ASN A 510 1.30 24.09 -29.11
CA ASN A 510 1.54 25.50 -29.39
C ASN A 510 0.53 26.44 -28.76
N ASN A 511 -0.71 25.99 -28.51
CA ASN A 511 -1.81 26.88 -28.14
C ASN A 511 -2.47 26.51 -26.82
N PHE A 512 -2.59 25.22 -26.48
CA PHE A 512 -3.33 24.81 -25.28
C PHE A 512 -2.44 24.58 -24.07
N SER A 513 -1.31 23.88 -24.20
CA SER A 513 -0.44 23.53 -23.08
C SER A 513 0.67 24.57 -22.87
N MET A 514 1.03 24.83 -21.61
CA MET A 514 2.28 25.51 -21.30
C MET A 514 3.48 24.67 -21.73
N LYS A 515 4.55 25.35 -22.17
CA LYS A 515 5.78 24.68 -22.59
C LYS A 515 6.35 23.87 -21.41
N GLY A 516 6.62 22.58 -21.64
CA GLY A 516 7.13 21.67 -20.62
C GLY A 516 6.06 21.05 -19.70
N ARG A 517 4.77 21.29 -19.96
CA ARG A 517 3.65 20.70 -19.20
C ARG A 517 2.86 19.64 -19.98
N TYR A 518 3.49 19.00 -20.96
CA TYR A 518 2.95 17.78 -21.56
C TYR A 518 4.08 16.77 -21.80
N GLU A 519 3.73 15.48 -21.80
CA GLU A 519 4.63 14.38 -22.13
C GLU A 519 3.85 13.20 -22.74
N CYS A 520 4.52 12.42 -23.59
CA CYS A 520 3.91 11.29 -24.30
C CYS A 520 4.50 9.97 -23.81
N PHE A 521 3.62 9.03 -23.47
CA PHE A 521 3.98 7.71 -22.96
C PHE A 521 3.33 6.61 -23.79
N THR A 522 4.02 5.49 -23.91
CA THR A 522 3.46 4.23 -24.40
C THR A 522 3.45 3.23 -23.25
N MET A 523 2.32 2.54 -23.06
CA MET A 523 2.08 1.68 -21.90
C MET A 523 1.14 0.51 -22.17
N SER A 524 1.21 -0.52 -21.33
CA SER A 524 0.22 -1.58 -21.28
C SER A 524 -0.03 -2.06 -19.86
N ALA A 525 -1.30 -2.06 -19.47
CA ALA A 525 -1.75 -2.48 -18.14
C ALA A 525 -1.70 -4.00 -17.95
N ILE A 526 -1.80 -4.77 -19.04
CA ILE A 526 -1.60 -6.23 -19.00
C ILE A 526 -0.12 -6.52 -19.23
N GLY A 527 0.53 -5.79 -20.14
CA GLY A 527 1.94 -5.97 -20.42
C GLY A 527 2.23 -7.13 -21.35
N ARG A 528 3.47 -7.62 -21.33
CA ARG A 528 3.88 -8.81 -22.10
C ARG A 528 4.40 -9.88 -21.17
N TYR A 529 4.60 -11.09 -21.70
CA TYR A 529 5.27 -12.16 -20.97
C TYR A 529 6.40 -12.74 -21.82
N GLN A 530 7.40 -13.33 -21.17
CA GLN A 530 8.43 -14.12 -21.86
C GLN A 530 7.99 -15.58 -21.90
N ASP A 531 8.00 -16.18 -23.08
CA ASP A 531 7.76 -17.61 -23.22
C ASP A 531 8.99 -18.45 -22.81
N ALA A 532 8.90 -19.78 -22.93
CA ALA A 532 10.00 -20.68 -22.57
C ALA A 532 11.29 -20.47 -23.40
N SER A 533 11.20 -19.80 -24.54
CA SER A 533 12.36 -19.42 -25.36
C SER A 533 12.96 -18.06 -24.98
N GLY A 534 12.31 -17.31 -24.08
CA GLY A 534 12.69 -15.96 -23.68
C GLY A 534 12.17 -14.86 -24.60
N GLU A 535 11.40 -15.22 -25.63
CA GLU A 535 10.79 -14.27 -26.57
C GLU A 535 9.56 -13.60 -25.94
N TRP A 536 9.37 -12.32 -26.25
CA TRP A 536 8.25 -11.53 -25.73
C TRP A 536 6.98 -11.79 -26.52
N GLN A 537 5.90 -12.16 -25.84
CA GLN A 537 4.63 -12.52 -26.47
C GLN A 537 3.46 -11.66 -25.98
N GLU A 538 2.41 -11.58 -26.81
CA GLU A 538 1.13 -10.97 -26.46
C GLU A 538 0.37 -11.89 -25.49
N PRO A 539 -0.02 -11.41 -24.28
CA PRO A 539 -0.82 -12.20 -23.36
C PRO A 539 -2.32 -12.15 -23.69
N VAL A 540 -2.74 -11.25 -24.56
CA VAL A 540 -4.16 -11.06 -24.93
C VAL A 540 -4.46 -11.85 -26.20
N TYR A 541 -5.52 -12.66 -26.16
CA TYR A 541 -5.95 -13.46 -27.32
C TYR A 541 -7.45 -13.39 -27.51
N SER A 542 -7.90 -13.71 -28.73
CA SER A 542 -9.33 -13.76 -29.08
C SER A 542 -9.86 -15.18 -28.93
N GLU A 543 -10.97 -15.35 -28.24
CA GLU A 543 -11.68 -16.62 -28.11
C GLU A 543 -13.05 -16.54 -28.79
N ILE A 544 -13.36 -17.55 -29.61
CA ILE A 544 -14.64 -17.70 -30.30
C ILE A 544 -15.51 -18.61 -29.45
N LEU A 545 -16.69 -18.13 -29.02
CA LEU A 545 -17.66 -18.95 -28.28
C LEU A 545 -18.41 -19.87 -29.25
N GLU A 546 -18.55 -21.15 -28.89
CA GLU A 546 -18.94 -22.27 -29.77
C GLU A 546 -20.30 -22.12 -30.52
N ASP A 547 -21.13 -21.12 -30.22
CA ASP A 547 -22.42 -20.89 -30.88
C ASP A 547 -22.72 -19.42 -31.24
N SER A 548 -21.71 -18.55 -31.35
CA SER A 548 -21.95 -17.13 -31.68
C SER A 548 -20.87 -16.49 -32.55
N THR A 549 -21.24 -15.48 -33.34
CA THR A 549 -20.31 -14.55 -34.03
C THR A 549 -19.58 -13.61 -33.07
N LEU A 550 -19.74 -13.79 -31.75
CA LEU A 550 -19.14 -12.96 -30.71
C LEU A 550 -17.71 -13.43 -30.43
N ILE A 551 -16.75 -12.61 -30.83
CA ILE A 551 -15.34 -12.74 -30.48
C ILE A 551 -15.12 -11.99 -29.16
N THR A 552 -14.59 -12.67 -28.14
CA THR A 552 -14.23 -12.03 -26.87
C THR A 552 -12.72 -12.02 -26.67
N GLN A 553 -12.19 -10.95 -26.06
CA GLN A 553 -10.78 -10.88 -25.69
C GLN A 553 -10.56 -11.49 -24.30
N LYS A 554 -9.55 -12.35 -24.19
CA LYS A 554 -9.11 -12.97 -22.94
C LYS A 554 -7.64 -12.68 -22.66
N ILE A 555 -7.26 -12.81 -21.40
CA ILE A 555 -5.90 -12.63 -20.90
C ILE A 555 -5.37 -14.01 -20.52
N ARG A 556 -4.14 -14.33 -20.90
CA ARG A 556 -3.44 -15.52 -20.40
C ARG A 556 -3.28 -15.43 -18.88
N ASN A 557 -3.77 -16.45 -18.19
CA ASN A 557 -3.69 -16.58 -16.72
C ASN A 557 -2.67 -17.64 -16.28
N ASP A 558 -2.01 -18.28 -17.25
CA ASP A 558 -0.98 -19.31 -17.10
C ASP A 558 0.45 -18.76 -17.17
N VAL A 559 0.61 -17.44 -17.33
CA VAL A 559 1.90 -16.77 -17.54
C VAL A 559 2.11 -15.61 -16.57
N GLU A 560 3.37 -15.25 -16.34
CA GLU A 560 3.72 -14.06 -15.56
C GLU A 560 3.59 -12.81 -16.43
N LEU A 561 2.55 -12.02 -16.17
CA LEU A 561 2.28 -10.76 -16.87
C LEU A 561 3.23 -9.66 -16.38
N GLN A 562 3.87 -8.95 -17.31
CA GLN A 562 4.77 -7.83 -17.00
C GLN A 562 4.24 -6.52 -17.60
N PRO A 563 3.47 -5.73 -16.84
CA PRO A 563 2.97 -4.43 -17.25
C PRO A 563 4.07 -3.49 -17.72
N ILE A 564 3.76 -2.67 -18.71
CA ILE A 564 4.73 -1.77 -19.36
C ILE A 564 4.41 -0.33 -18.98
N ASN A 565 5.38 0.34 -18.35
CA ASN A 565 5.42 1.79 -18.18
C ASN A 565 4.20 2.43 -17.47
N ILE A 566 3.59 1.71 -16.52
CA ILE A 566 2.35 2.13 -15.86
C ILE A 566 2.54 3.28 -14.87
N LEU A 567 3.71 3.33 -14.20
CA LEU A 567 4.01 4.33 -13.17
C LEU A 567 4.52 5.66 -13.75
N ALA A 568 5.23 5.63 -14.88
CA ALA A 568 5.94 6.80 -15.40
C ALA A 568 5.10 8.06 -15.63
N PRO A 569 3.85 8.00 -16.14
CA PRO A 569 3.02 9.20 -16.29
C PRO A 569 2.72 9.87 -14.95
N ILE A 570 2.46 9.07 -13.91
CA ILE A 570 2.18 9.58 -12.56
C ILE A 570 3.43 10.22 -11.98
N GLU A 571 4.57 9.53 -12.06
CA GLU A 571 5.85 10.04 -11.55
C GLU A 571 6.27 11.34 -12.25
N TRP A 572 6.06 11.44 -13.57
CA TRP A 572 6.33 12.65 -14.34
C TRP A 572 5.43 13.81 -13.92
N ILE A 573 4.11 13.61 -13.80
CA ILE A 573 3.17 14.65 -13.33
C ILE A 573 3.58 15.12 -11.93
N VAL A 574 3.83 14.19 -11.01
CA VAL A 574 4.18 14.51 -9.62
C VAL A 574 5.45 15.35 -9.57
N ARG A 575 6.51 14.92 -10.25
CA ARG A 575 7.78 15.65 -10.28
C ARG A 575 7.62 17.03 -10.91
N GLY A 576 6.83 17.13 -11.98
CA GLY A 576 6.50 18.39 -12.62
C GLY A 576 5.80 19.36 -11.66
N VAL A 577 4.68 18.95 -11.07
CA VAL A 577 3.89 19.76 -10.15
C VAL A 577 4.70 20.21 -8.93
N GLN A 578 5.61 19.37 -8.42
CA GLN A 578 6.49 19.75 -7.32
C GLN A 578 7.49 20.85 -7.70
N LEU A 579 8.03 20.80 -8.92
CA LEU A 579 9.03 21.75 -9.39
C LEU A 579 8.39 23.07 -9.84
N ASP A 580 7.24 23.01 -10.51
CA ASP A 580 6.53 24.16 -11.05
C ASP A 580 5.00 23.96 -10.91
N PRO A 581 4.42 24.25 -9.71
CA PRO A 581 3.01 24.01 -9.46
C PRO A 581 2.08 24.76 -10.42
N PRO A 582 0.96 24.13 -10.89
CA PRO A 582 -0.10 24.80 -11.64
C PRO A 582 -0.75 25.95 -10.86
N LYS A 583 -0.96 27.09 -11.52
CA LYS A 583 -1.69 28.24 -10.93
C LYS A 583 -3.20 28.10 -11.12
N LEU A 584 -3.80 27.16 -10.38
CA LEU A 584 -5.24 26.87 -10.45
C LEU A 584 -6.04 27.70 -9.42
N ASN A 585 -7.22 28.20 -9.81
CA ASN A 585 -8.10 28.91 -8.89
C ASN A 585 -8.96 27.94 -8.09
N ARG A 586 -8.48 27.56 -6.91
CA ARG A 586 -9.14 26.64 -5.99
C ARG A 586 -10.23 27.29 -5.12
N ASN A 587 -10.50 28.60 -5.26
CA ASN A 587 -11.53 29.30 -4.46
C ASN A 587 -12.96 29.12 -4.98
N LYS A 588 -13.16 28.27 -5.98
CA LYS A 588 -14.49 27.85 -6.46
C LYS A 588 -14.76 26.35 -6.25
N THR A 589 -13.79 25.58 -5.76
CA THR A 589 -13.80 24.10 -5.66
C THR A 589 -14.25 23.56 -4.32
#